data_AF-A0A238ULD5-F1
#
_entry.id   AF-A0A238ULD5-F1
#
_cell.length_a   1.000
_cell.length_b   1.000
_cell.length_c   1.000
_cell.angle_alpha   90.00
_cell.angle_beta   90.00
_cell.angle_gamma   90.00
#
_symmetry.space_group_name_H-M   'P 1'
#
loop_
_entity.id
_entity.type
_entity.pdbx_description
1 polymer ?
#
loop_
_entity_poly.entity_id
_entity_poly.type
_entity_poly.pdbx_seq_one_letter_code
_entity_poly.pdbx_strand_id
1 'polypeptide(L)'
;MGRTSLKPIYTASNQEVAEERFLEFQEAWGGKYPAIIKLWSDAWAEFVPFLRFDVEIRKVVSSTNAIESVNARIRKAARARGHFPNEAKR
;
A
#
# COMPACT_ATOMS: atom_id res chain seq x y z
N MET A 1 2.14 5.76 -9.48
CA MET A 1 1.61 5.24 -8.21
C MET A 1 2.17 6.06 -7.05
N GLY A 2 1.29 6.71 -6.28
CA GLY A 2 1.66 7.57 -5.15
C GLY A 2 0.92 7.21 -3.86
N ARG A 3 1.20 7.91 -2.76
CA ARG A 3 0.56 7.72 -1.43
C ARG A 3 -0.98 7.73 -1.51
N THR A 4 -1.51 8.52 -2.43
CA THR A 4 -2.94 8.70 -2.71
C THR A 4 -3.64 7.42 -3.17
N SER A 5 -2.96 6.49 -3.83
CA SER A 5 -3.59 5.25 -4.32
C SER A 5 -3.69 4.17 -3.24
N LEU A 6 -2.80 4.20 -2.22
CA LEU A 6 -2.83 3.24 -1.10
C LEU A 6 -3.63 3.75 0.10
N LYS A 7 -3.79 5.08 0.21
CA LYS A 7 -4.52 5.72 1.30
C LYS A 7 -5.92 5.13 1.53
N PRO A 8 -6.75 4.92 0.49
CA PRO A 8 -8.09 4.38 0.67
C PRO A 8 -8.12 3.01 1.36
N ILE A 9 -7.06 2.20 1.23
CA ILE A 9 -6.99 0.85 1.82
C ILE A 9 -6.83 0.96 3.35
N TYR A 10 -5.77 1.64 3.85
CA TYR A 10 -5.51 1.70 5.29
C TYR A 10 -6.37 2.74 6.04
N THR A 11 -7.16 3.54 5.33
CA THR A 11 -8.18 4.41 5.96
C THR A 11 -9.60 3.87 5.85
N ALA A 12 -9.78 2.64 5.34
CA ALA A 12 -11.08 2.01 5.23
C ALA A 12 -11.78 1.89 6.60
N SER A 13 -13.11 1.91 6.59
CA SER A 13 -13.93 1.83 7.81
C SER A 13 -13.96 0.43 8.42
N ASN A 14 -13.84 -0.61 7.59
CA ASN A 14 -13.84 -2.02 7.96
C ASN A 14 -13.05 -2.84 6.93
N GLN A 15 -12.99 -4.14 7.16
CA GLN A 15 -12.27 -5.08 6.30
C GLN A 15 -12.87 -5.13 4.90
N GLU A 16 -14.20 -5.22 4.77
CA GLU A 16 -14.86 -5.37 3.48
C GLU A 16 -14.56 -4.19 2.54
N VAL A 17 -14.61 -2.97 3.08
CA VAL A 17 -14.24 -1.77 2.32
C VAL A 17 -12.75 -1.77 1.98
N ALA A 18 -11.88 -2.23 2.87
CA ALA A 18 -10.46 -2.31 2.58
C ALA A 18 -10.15 -3.30 1.45
N GLU A 19 -10.84 -4.45 1.43
CA GLU A 19 -10.73 -5.46 0.37
C GLU A 19 -11.16 -4.90 -0.98
N GLU A 20 -12.30 -4.21 -1.04
CA GLU A 20 -12.77 -3.53 -2.25
C GLU A 20 -11.72 -2.53 -2.77
N ARG A 21 -11.18 -1.67 -1.89
CA ARG A 21 -10.14 -0.70 -2.28
C ARG A 21 -8.84 -1.37 -2.71
N PHE A 22 -8.51 -2.53 -2.12
CA PHE A 22 -7.32 -3.27 -2.52
C PHE A 22 -7.51 -3.94 -3.89
N LEU A 23 -8.72 -4.40 -4.21
CA LEU A 23 -9.06 -4.96 -5.51
C LEU A 23 -8.99 -3.90 -6.61
N GLU A 24 -9.61 -2.73 -6.40
CA GLU A 24 -9.51 -1.57 -7.30
C GLU A 24 -8.04 -1.17 -7.53
N PHE A 25 -7.24 -1.19 -6.46
CA PHE A 25 -5.81 -0.91 -6.56
C PHE A 25 -5.07 -1.97 -7.39
N GLN A 26 -5.40 -3.25 -7.21
CA GLN A 26 -4.80 -4.36 -7.94
C GLN A 26 -5.15 -4.30 -9.43
N GLU A 27 -6.38 -3.97 -9.80
CA GLU A 27 -6.77 -3.80 -11.20
C GLU A 27 -6.00 -2.65 -11.86
N ALA A 28 -5.92 -1.51 -11.18
CA ALA A 28 -5.26 -0.33 -11.73
C ALA A 28 -3.73 -0.45 -11.79
N TRP A 29 -3.10 -1.16 -10.85
CA TRP A 29 -1.64 -1.11 -10.66
C TRP A 29 -0.95 -2.47 -10.59
N GLY A 30 -1.69 -3.57 -10.47
CA GLY A 30 -1.13 -4.90 -10.25
C GLY A 30 -0.23 -5.39 -11.38
N GLY A 31 -0.57 -5.09 -12.64
CA GLY A 31 0.29 -5.42 -13.78
C GLY A 31 1.63 -4.68 -13.77
N LYS A 32 1.65 -3.43 -13.31
CA LYS A 32 2.88 -2.60 -13.27
C LYS A 32 3.70 -2.81 -12.00
N TYR A 33 3.05 -3.16 -10.89
CA TYR A 33 3.69 -3.30 -9.58
C TYR A 33 3.30 -4.59 -8.85
N PRO A 34 3.52 -5.78 -9.44
CA PRO A 34 3.06 -7.05 -8.89
C PRO A 34 3.64 -7.36 -7.49
N ALA A 35 4.87 -6.94 -7.19
CA ALA A 35 5.43 -7.16 -5.86
C ALA A 35 4.80 -6.29 -4.76
N ILE A 36 4.16 -5.17 -5.13
CA ILE A 36 3.41 -4.37 -4.15
C ILE A 36 2.11 -5.07 -3.79
N ILE A 37 1.44 -5.66 -4.78
CA ILE A 37 0.27 -6.53 -4.55
C ILE A 37 0.67 -7.67 -3.62
N LYS A 38 1.75 -8.40 -3.96
CA LYS A 38 2.24 -9.49 -3.12
C LYS A 38 2.53 -9.05 -1.68
N LEU A 39 3.22 -7.92 -1.49
CA LEU A 39 3.55 -7.43 -0.15
C LEU A 39 2.29 -7.13 0.70
N TRP A 40 1.26 -6.54 0.10
CA TRP A 40 -0.01 -6.27 0.79
C TRP A 40 -0.79 -7.55 1.05
N SER A 41 -0.85 -8.48 0.09
CA SER A 41 -1.49 -9.78 0.27
C SER A 41 -0.82 -10.59 1.37
N ASP A 42 0.51 -10.62 1.41
CA ASP A 42 1.28 -11.33 2.45
C ASP A 42 1.02 -10.74 3.84
N ALA A 43 0.84 -9.41 3.94
CA ALA A 43 0.62 -8.69 5.19
C ALA A 43 -0.87 -8.51 5.57
N TRP A 44 -1.79 -9.11 4.80
CA TRP A 44 -3.22 -8.81 4.92
C TRP A 44 -3.78 -9.26 6.26
N ALA A 45 -3.35 -10.43 6.73
CA ALA A 45 -3.80 -11.00 8.01
C ALA A 45 -3.36 -10.15 9.21
N GLU A 46 -2.17 -9.54 9.17
CA GLU A 46 -1.73 -8.60 10.21
C GLU A 46 -2.38 -7.21 10.06
N PHE A 47 -2.77 -6.82 8.85
CA PHE A 47 -3.42 -5.55 8.57
C PHE A 47 -4.91 -5.52 9.00
N VAL A 48 -5.67 -6.59 8.80
CA VAL A 48 -7.11 -6.63 9.13
C VAL A 48 -7.41 -6.27 10.60
N PRO A 49 -6.68 -6.79 11.61
CA PRO A 49 -6.87 -6.37 13.00
C PRO A 49 -6.69 -4.87 13.23
N PHE A 50 -5.85 -4.19 12.46
CA PHE A 50 -5.66 -2.74 12.58
C PHE A 50 -6.94 -1.95 12.26
N LEU A 51 -7.76 -2.45 11.33
CA LEU A 51 -9.04 -1.81 10.97
C LEU A 51 -10.08 -1.88 12.10
N ARG A 52 -9.87 -2.74 13.11
CA ARG A 52 -10.78 -2.86 14.26
C ARG A 52 -10.59 -1.75 15.29
N PHE A 53 -9.48 -1.03 15.26
CA PHE A 53 -9.29 0.13 16.12
C PHE A 53 -10.18 1.29 15.69
N ASP A 54 -10.66 2.10 16.64
CA ASP A 54 -11.39 3.33 16.34
C ASP A 54 -10.59 4.29 15.45
N VAL A 55 -11.30 5.14 14.70
CA VAL A 55 -10.67 6.03 13.72
C VAL A 55 -9.62 6.95 14.35
N GLU A 56 -9.83 7.38 15.61
CA GLU A 56 -8.89 8.22 16.35
C GLU A 56 -7.62 7.45 16.71
N ILE A 57 -7.74 6.19 17.12
CA ILE A 57 -6.59 5.31 17.37
C ILE A 57 -5.86 5.02 16.05
N ARG A 58 -6.59 4.75 14.96
CA ARG A 58 -6.00 4.53 13.63
C ARG A 58 -5.24 5.77 13.13
N LYS A 59 -5.75 6.98 13.37
CA LYS A 59 -5.04 8.24 13.05
C LYS A 59 -3.73 8.35 13.81
N VAL A 60 -3.74 8.04 15.11
CA VAL A 60 -2.53 8.06 15.96
C VAL A 60 -1.54 6.99 15.50
N VAL A 61 -1.96 5.75 15.28
CA VAL A 61 -1.06 4.67 14.83
C VAL A 61 -0.51 4.93 13.43
N SER A 62 -1.32 5.52 12.55
CA SER A 62 -0.89 5.93 11.21
C SER A 62 0.09 7.11 11.26
N SER A 63 -0.05 8.02 12.23
CA SER A 63 0.91 9.11 12.46
C SER A 63 2.16 8.67 13.23
N THR A 64 2.08 7.57 13.99
CA THR A 64 3.18 7.00 14.81
C THR A 64 4.01 5.95 14.06
N ASN A 65 4.16 6.06 12.74
CA ASN A 65 5.20 5.36 11.95
C ASN A 65 5.04 3.86 11.61
N ALA A 66 4.07 3.07 12.07
CA ALA A 66 4.01 1.64 11.67
C ALA A 66 3.58 1.45 10.21
N ILE A 67 2.41 2.00 9.84
CA ILE A 67 1.87 1.94 8.48
C ILE A 67 2.66 2.85 7.55
N GLU A 68 3.17 3.97 8.04
CA GLU A 68 4.03 4.85 7.26
C GLU A 68 5.41 4.24 6.97
N SER A 69 5.96 3.42 7.87
CA SER A 69 7.16 2.61 7.61
C SER A 69 6.91 1.57 6.51
N VAL A 70 5.77 0.87 6.55
CA VAL A 70 5.34 -0.03 5.46
C VAL A 70 5.16 0.74 4.16
N ASN A 71 4.46 1.88 4.18
CA ASN A 71 4.30 2.78 3.03
C ASN A 71 5.63 3.36 2.54
N ALA A 72 6.61 3.58 3.41
CA ALA A 72 7.95 4.05 3.06
C ALA A 72 8.75 2.95 2.37
N ARG A 73 8.66 1.71 2.85
CA ARG A 73 9.23 0.52 2.20
C ARG A 73 8.60 0.29 0.82
N ILE A 74 7.28 0.43 0.71
CA ILE A 74 6.55 0.35 -0.56
C ILE A 74 7.00 1.46 -1.52
N ARG A 75 7.06 2.73 -1.06
CA ARG A 75 7.56 3.85 -1.87
C ARG A 75 9.00 3.63 -2.33
N LYS A 76 9.87 3.10 -1.46
CA LYS A 76 11.26 2.75 -1.79
C LYS A 76 11.31 1.68 -2.87
N ALA A 77 10.53 0.61 -2.74
CA ALA A 77 10.45 -0.47 -3.73
C ALA A 77 9.87 0.01 -5.07
N ALA A 78 8.86 0.88 -5.05
CA ALA A 78 8.27 1.48 -6.24
C ALA A 78 9.25 2.42 -6.96
N ARG A 79 10.01 3.24 -6.22
CA ARG A 79 11.05 4.12 -6.76
C ARG A 79 12.24 3.36 -7.32
N ALA A 80 12.64 2.26 -6.67
CA ALA A 80 13.73 1.40 -7.16
C ALA A 80 13.43 0.79 -8.55
N ARG A 81 12.15 0.58 -8.90
CA ARG A 81 11.73 0.18 -10.26
C ARG A 81 11.70 1.33 -11.28
N GLY A 82 11.91 2.58 -10.84
CA GLY A 82 11.93 3.77 -11.69
C GLY A 82 13.31 4.12 -12.26
N HIS A 83 14.35 3.33 -11.98
CA HIS A 83 15.65 3.43 -12.65
C HIS A 83 15.87 2.16 -13.48
N PHE A 84 15.22 2.10 -14.63
CA PHE A 84 15.87 1.46 -15.77
C PHE A 84 16.90 2.46 -16.29
N PRO A 85 18.17 2.06 -16.51
CA PRO A 85 19.11 2.93 -17.20
C PRO A 85 18.54 3.20 -18.59
N ASN A 86 18.30 4.47 -18.87
CA ASN A 86 18.16 4.93 -20.23
C ASN A 86 19.57 4.93 -20.84
N GLU A 87 19.67 4.54 -22.12
CA GLU A 87 20.89 4.44 -22.95
C GLU A 87 21.69 3.13 -22.76
N ALA A 88 21.98 2.37 -23.82
CA ALA A 88 22.56 2.87 -25.06
C ALA A 88 21.78 2.52 -26.34
N LYS A 89 21.61 3.55 -27.18
CA LYS A 89 21.64 3.40 -28.63
C LYS A 89 23.00 2.80 -29.02
N ARG A 90 23.01 1.67 -29.73
CA ARG A 90 23.63 1.44 -31.05
C ARG A 90 23.65 -0.06 -31.36
#